data_AF-A0A536HK11-F1
#
_entry.id   AF-A0A536HK11-F1
#
_cell.length_a   1.000
_cell.length_b   1.000
_cell.length_c   1.000
_cell.angle_alpha   90.00
_cell.angle_beta   90.00
_cell.angle_gamma   90.00
#
_symmetry.space_group_name_H-M   'P 1'
#
loop_
_entity.id
_entity.type
_entity.pdbx_description
1 polymer ?
#
loop_
_entity_poly.entity_id
_entity_poly.type
_entity_poly.pdbx_seq_one_letter_code
_entity_poly.pdbx_strand_id
1 'polypeptide(L)'
;MSLYVWLRFLHIFGVAVFLFAHGVSGGAAFALRGPVSGHSRTLLRLSERSSIFANAGLVLILATGIWMAFAGSWWGRVWPWAAVVVLLAVAAFMGFIANAYRYARGAAGGPDDALAEHLRRTRPMLALWVGAVGLVVLLVLMIFKPF
;
A
#
# COMPACT_ATOMS: atom_id res chain seq x y z
N MET A 1 -2.92 22.57 21.67
CA MET A 1 -2.98 21.17 21.18
C MET A 1 -1.64 20.50 21.43
N SER A 2 -1.60 19.23 21.85
CA SER A 2 -0.35 18.51 22.11
C SER A 2 0.26 17.94 20.83
N LEU A 3 1.58 17.71 20.83
CA LEU A 3 2.29 17.01 19.74
C LEU A 3 1.63 15.67 19.40
N TYR A 4 1.23 14.91 20.41
CA TYR A 4 0.58 13.61 20.24
C TYR A 4 -0.71 13.70 19.39
N VAL A 5 -1.52 14.76 19.57
CA VAL A 5 -2.75 14.96 18.77
C VAL A 5 -2.42 15.21 17.31
N TRP A 6 -1.39 16.01 17.02
CA TRP A 6 -0.93 16.25 15.65
C TRP A 6 -0.36 15.00 14.99
N LEU A 7 0.44 14.22 15.73
CA LEU A 7 0.96 12.94 15.23
C LEU A 7 -0.18 11.97 14.91
N ARG A 8 -1.19 11.88 15.77
CA ARG A 8 -2.36 11.03 15.53
C ARG A 8 -3.15 11.48 14.30
N PHE A 9 -3.36 12.79 14.15
CA PHE A 9 -4.00 13.34 12.95
C PHE A 9 -3.21 12.96 11.69
N LEU A 10 -1.91 13.23 11.66
CA LEU A 10 -1.04 12.91 10.51
C LEU A 10 -1.00 11.40 10.22
N HIS A 11 -1.04 10.56 11.25
CA HIS A 11 -1.10 9.11 11.09
C HIS A 11 -2.38 8.68 10.39
N ILE A 12 -3.55 9.12 10.88
CA ILE A 12 -4.85 8.79 10.28
C ILE A 12 -4.97 9.38 8.87
N PHE A 13 -4.49 10.61 8.67
CA PHE A 13 -4.41 11.23 7.36
C PHE A 13 -3.51 10.42 6.41
N GLY A 14 -2.36 9.95 6.89
CA GLY A 14 -1.48 9.06 6.15
C GLY A 14 -2.16 7.75 5.75
N VAL A 15 -2.94 7.14 6.66
CA VAL A 15 -3.77 5.95 6.37
C VAL A 15 -4.76 6.25 5.25
N ALA A 16 -5.47 7.38 5.32
CA ALA A 16 -6.41 7.78 4.27
C ALA A 16 -5.70 7.96 2.93
N VAL A 17 -4.62 8.75 2.88
CA VAL A 17 -3.83 8.99 1.66
C VAL A 17 -3.32 7.67 1.08
N PHE A 18 -2.77 6.79 1.93
CA PHE A 18 -2.30 5.47 1.53
C PHE A 18 -3.43 4.65 0.92
N LEU A 19 -4.54 4.43 1.64
CA LEU A 19 -5.62 3.56 1.18
C LEU A 19 -6.31 4.09 -0.07
N PHE A 20 -6.56 5.40 -0.18
CA PHE A 20 -7.14 5.98 -1.38
C PHE A 20 -6.20 5.83 -2.58
N ALA A 21 -4.94 6.26 -2.46
CA ALA A 21 -4.00 6.23 -3.57
C ALA A 21 -3.60 4.79 -3.96
N HIS A 22 -3.40 3.91 -2.97
CA HIS A 22 -3.16 2.49 -3.18
C HIS A 22 -4.38 1.81 -3.82
N GLY A 23 -5.59 2.17 -3.39
CA GLY A 23 -6.85 1.70 -3.95
C GLY A 23 -7.02 2.07 -5.43
N VAL A 24 -6.71 3.30 -5.82
CA VAL A 24 -6.67 3.71 -7.25
C VAL A 24 -5.65 2.86 -8.03
N SER A 25 -4.47 2.68 -7.45
CA SER A 25 -3.39 1.93 -8.08
C SER A 25 -3.73 0.45 -8.28
N GLY A 26 -4.27 -0.20 -7.24
CA GLY A 26 -4.70 -1.61 -7.24
C GLY A 26 -5.98 -1.83 -8.04
N GLY A 27 -6.92 -0.88 -8.01
CA GLY A 27 -8.14 -0.89 -8.83
C GLY A 27 -7.83 -0.89 -10.32
N ALA A 28 -6.83 -0.11 -10.75
CA ALA A 28 -6.34 -0.16 -12.13
C ALA A 28 -5.83 -1.56 -12.52
N ALA A 29 -5.19 -2.31 -11.61
CA ALA A 29 -4.75 -3.67 -11.89
C ALA A 29 -5.91 -4.65 -12.14
N PHE A 30 -7.08 -4.42 -11.52
CA PHE A 30 -8.29 -5.20 -11.82
C PHE A 30 -8.88 -4.86 -13.19
N ALA A 31 -8.91 -3.57 -13.56
CA ALA A 31 -9.36 -3.13 -14.88
C ALA A 31 -8.45 -3.63 -16.02
N LEU A 32 -7.17 -3.85 -15.74
CA LEU A 32 -6.16 -4.30 -16.69
C LEU A 32 -6.04 -5.83 -16.84
N ARG A 33 -6.98 -6.61 -16.27
CA ARG A 33 -6.98 -8.08 -16.41
C ARG A 33 -7.42 -8.58 -17.79
N GLY A 34 -8.08 -7.74 -18.57
CA GLY A 34 -8.55 -8.06 -19.92
C GLY A 34 -7.48 -7.86 -21.00
N PRO A 35 -7.86 -8.02 -22.28
CA PRO A 35 -6.98 -7.69 -23.41
C PRO A 35 -6.49 -6.24 -23.36
N VAL A 36 -5.29 -6.00 -23.89
CA VAL A 36 -4.75 -4.65 -24.03
C VAL A 36 -5.70 -3.82 -24.90
N SER A 37 -5.99 -2.60 -24.44
CA SER A 37 -6.88 -1.67 -25.12
C SER A 37 -6.25 -0.27 -25.15
N GLY A 38 -6.86 0.66 -25.89
CA GLY A 38 -6.41 2.05 -25.95
C GLY A 38 -6.33 2.74 -24.57
N HIS A 39 -7.12 2.29 -23.59
CA HIS A 39 -7.14 2.84 -22.23
C HIS A 39 -6.08 2.24 -21.30
N SER A 40 -5.47 1.11 -21.67
CA SER A 40 -4.55 0.37 -20.78
C SER A 40 -3.35 1.21 -20.36
N ARG A 41 -2.78 1.98 -21.29
CA ARG A 41 -1.63 2.87 -21.02
C ARG A 41 -2.00 4.02 -20.08
N THR A 42 -3.19 4.60 -20.24
CA THR A 42 -3.69 5.66 -19.36
C THR A 42 -3.89 5.14 -17.94
N LEU A 43 -4.48 3.95 -17.79
CA LEU A 43 -4.65 3.30 -16.49
C LEU A 43 -3.30 2.99 -15.82
N LEU A 44 -2.31 2.51 -16.58
CA LEU A 44 -0.96 2.26 -16.06
C LEU A 44 -0.27 3.53 -15.57
N ARG A 45 -0.36 4.64 -16.32
CA ARG A 45 0.19 5.95 -15.91
C ARG A 45 -0.52 6.50 -14.67
N LEU A 46 -1.85 6.38 -14.60
CA LEU A 46 -2.61 6.77 -13.42
C LEU A 46 -2.23 5.91 -12.20
N SER A 47 -2.07 4.61 -12.42
CA SER A 47 -1.66 3.64 -11.40
C SER A 47 -0.25 3.93 -10.87
N GLU A 48 0.67 4.34 -11.74
CA GLU A 48 2.03 4.75 -11.36
C GLU A 48 2.03 6.03 -10.52
N ARG A 49 1.34 7.08 -10.99
CA ARG A 49 1.22 8.35 -10.24
C ARG A 49 0.58 8.15 -8.88
N SER A 50 -0.50 7.38 -8.81
CA SER A 50 -1.16 7.06 -7.53
C SER A 50 -0.26 6.24 -6.61
N SER A 51 0.61 5.36 -7.12
CA SER A 51 1.59 4.66 -6.26
C SER A 51 2.56 5.60 -5.56
N ILE A 52 2.93 6.74 -6.15
CA ILE A 52 3.81 7.73 -5.51
C ILE A 52 3.15 8.29 -4.24
N PHE A 53 1.89 8.71 -4.36
CA PHE A 53 1.12 9.20 -3.21
C PHE A 53 0.86 8.12 -2.17
N ALA A 54 0.59 6.88 -2.60
CA ALA A 54 0.45 5.75 -1.70
C ALA A 54 1.74 5.55 -0.86
N ASN A 55 2.90 5.53 -1.52
CA ASN A 55 4.18 5.36 -0.84
C ASN A 55 4.48 6.52 0.12
N ALA A 56 4.14 7.76 -0.24
CA ALA A 56 4.25 8.90 0.67
C ALA A 56 3.36 8.74 1.91
N GLY A 57 2.11 8.28 1.73
CA GLY A 57 1.21 7.95 2.83
C GLY A 57 1.77 6.84 3.72
N LEU A 58 2.34 5.78 3.14
CA LEU A 58 2.95 4.67 3.88
C LEU A 58 4.12 5.13 4.76
N VAL A 59 5.00 5.98 4.20
CA VAL A 59 6.11 6.59 4.97
C VAL A 59 5.58 7.44 6.11
N LEU A 60 4.54 8.25 5.86
CA LEU A 60 3.91 9.08 6.88
C LEU A 60 3.31 8.24 8.02
N ILE A 61 2.60 7.16 7.70
CA ILE A 61 2.04 6.20 8.68
C ILE A 61 3.15 5.61 9.55
N LEU A 62 4.21 5.09 8.93
CA LEU A 62 5.30 4.45 9.64
C LEU A 62 6.01 5.43 10.58
N ALA A 63 6.38 6.62 10.07
CA ALA A 63 7.08 7.63 10.85
C ALA A 63 6.23 8.12 12.03
N THR A 64 4.97 8.47 11.80
CA THR A 64 4.07 8.96 12.85
C THR A 64 3.71 7.87 13.86
N GLY A 65 3.56 6.62 13.42
CA GLY A 65 3.28 5.46 14.29
C GLY A 65 4.44 5.20 15.27
N ILE A 66 5.67 5.19 14.76
CA ILE A 66 6.88 5.04 15.59
C ILE A 66 6.99 6.22 16.57
N TRP A 67 6.81 7.45 16.11
CA TRP A 67 6.92 8.63 16.97
C TRP A 67 5.86 8.62 18.08
N MET A 68 4.62 8.22 17.77
CA MET A 68 3.58 8.06 18.80
C MET A 68 3.91 7.01 19.85
N ALA A 69 4.65 5.94 19.50
CA ALA A 69 5.09 4.96 20.49
C ALA A 69 6.05 5.58 21.52
N PHE A 70 6.94 6.49 21.11
CA PHE A 70 7.80 7.24 22.03
C PHE A 70 7.02 8.33 22.78
N ALA A 71 6.25 9.15 22.07
CA ALA A 71 5.51 10.26 22.67
C ALA A 71 4.42 9.80 23.66
N GLY A 72 3.88 8.59 23.48
CA GLY A 72 2.91 7.96 24.38
C GLY A 72 3.52 7.06 25.45
N SER A 73 4.86 6.98 25.56
CA SER A 73 5.56 6.07 26.48
C SER A 73 5.20 4.59 26.30
N TRP A 74 4.88 4.18 25.06
CA TRP A 74 4.52 2.81 24.67
C TRP A 74 5.68 2.02 24.06
N TRP A 75 6.88 2.61 23.98
CA TRP A 75 8.06 1.97 23.41
C TRP A 75 8.45 0.65 24.12
N GLY A 76 8.16 0.51 25.42
CA GLY A 76 8.43 -0.71 26.19
C GLY A 76 7.37 -1.80 26.02
N ARG A 77 6.38 -1.60 25.15
CA ARG A 77 5.28 -2.53 24.93
C ARG A 77 5.38 -3.19 23.57
N VAL A 78 4.78 -4.36 23.41
CA VAL A 78 5.05 -5.22 22.26
C VAL A 78 4.13 -4.94 21.08
N TRP A 79 2.86 -4.57 21.30
CA TRP A 79 1.91 -4.33 20.19
C TRP A 79 2.33 -3.28 19.13
N PRO A 80 3.01 -2.14 19.44
CA PRO A 80 3.40 -1.17 18.42
C PRO A 80 4.45 -1.76 17.48
N TRP A 81 5.41 -2.50 18.03
CA TRP A 81 6.47 -3.13 17.26
C TRP A 81 5.95 -4.31 16.44
N ALA A 82 5.03 -5.10 17.01
CA ALA A 82 4.34 -6.15 16.25
C ALA A 82 3.62 -5.56 15.03
N ALA A 83 2.95 -4.41 15.17
CA ALA A 83 2.30 -3.75 14.05
C ALA A 83 3.29 -3.22 13.00
N VAL A 84 4.44 -2.67 13.42
CA VAL A 84 5.53 -2.28 12.49
C VAL A 84 6.02 -3.50 11.71
N VAL A 85 6.29 -4.62 12.39
CA VAL A 85 6.74 -5.86 11.73
C VAL A 85 5.70 -6.37 10.73
N VAL A 86 4.42 -6.40 11.12
CA VAL A 86 3.33 -6.80 10.23
C VAL A 86 3.24 -5.87 9.02
N LEU A 87 3.31 -4.55 9.22
CA LEU A 87 3.26 -3.57 8.14
C LEU A 87 4.41 -3.81 7.14
N LEU A 88 5.64 -3.97 7.64
CA LEU A 88 6.81 -4.22 6.80
C LEU A 88 6.72 -5.56 6.06
N ALA A 89 6.25 -6.62 6.72
CA ALA A 89 6.06 -7.93 6.12
C ALA A 89 5.02 -7.89 4.98
N VAL A 90 3.87 -7.26 5.23
CA VAL A 90 2.81 -7.08 4.22
C VAL A 90 3.31 -6.21 3.06
N ALA A 91 3.99 -5.09 3.35
CA ALA A 91 4.54 -4.21 2.33
C ALA A 91 5.59 -4.92 1.46
N ALA A 92 6.49 -5.70 2.06
CA ALA A 92 7.47 -6.50 1.33
C ALA A 92 6.78 -7.55 0.44
N PHE A 93 5.84 -8.31 0.99
CA PHE A 93 5.12 -9.35 0.25
C PHE A 93 4.32 -8.77 -0.92
N MET A 94 3.63 -7.64 -0.71
CA MET A 94 2.99 -6.90 -1.80
C MET A 94 3.98 -6.37 -2.81
N GLY A 95 5.14 -5.89 -2.35
CA GLY A 95 6.25 -5.48 -3.20
C GLY A 95 6.65 -6.57 -4.18
N PHE A 96 6.73 -7.82 -3.74
CA PHE A 96 7.00 -8.97 -4.60
C PHE A 96 5.86 -9.26 -5.58
N ILE A 97 4.61 -9.28 -5.10
CA ILE A 97 3.43 -9.51 -5.96
C ILE A 97 3.31 -8.44 -7.05
N ALA A 98 3.64 -7.19 -6.72
CA ALA A 98 3.57 -6.06 -7.64
C ALA A 98 4.68 -6.03 -8.70
N ASN A 99 5.68 -6.93 -8.69
CA ASN A 99 6.74 -6.97 -9.70
C ASN A 99 6.20 -7.06 -11.12
N ALA A 100 5.32 -8.03 -11.40
CA ALA A 100 4.70 -8.21 -12.71
C ALA A 100 4.02 -6.92 -13.18
N TYR A 101 3.38 -6.21 -12.26
CA TYR A 101 2.70 -4.97 -12.55
C TYR A 101 3.66 -3.78 -12.77
N ARG A 102 4.78 -3.72 -12.04
CA ARG A 102 5.86 -2.75 -12.29
C ARG A 102 6.48 -2.95 -13.67
N TYR A 103 6.73 -4.20 -14.08
CA TYR A 103 7.20 -4.48 -15.43
C TYR A 103 6.18 -4.08 -16.49
N ALA A 104 4.88 -4.30 -16.27
CA ALA A 104 3.83 -3.83 -17.17
C ALA A 104 3.83 -2.30 -17.32
N ARG A 105 4.06 -1.55 -16.23
CA ARG A 105 4.21 -0.08 -16.30
C ARG A 105 5.43 0.33 -17.13
N GLY A 106 6.58 -0.34 -16.93
CA GLY A 106 7.78 -0.09 -17.73
C GLY A 106 7.61 -0.42 -19.22
N ALA A 107 6.82 -1.45 -19.54
CA ALA A 107 6.51 -1.86 -20.91
C ALA A 107 5.42 -1.00 -21.59
N ALA A 108 4.80 -0.05 -20.88
CA ALA A 108 3.65 0.70 -21.40
C ALA A 108 3.96 1.56 -22.64
N GLY A 109 5.23 1.92 -22.85
CA GLY A 109 5.69 2.62 -24.06
C GLY A 109 6.00 1.71 -25.25
N GLY A 110 6.02 0.40 -25.04
CA GLY A 110 6.33 -0.61 -26.06
C GLY A 110 5.10 -1.15 -26.80
N PRO A 111 5.30 -2.18 -27.63
CA PRO A 111 4.22 -2.82 -28.37
C PRO A 111 3.27 -3.61 -27.45
N ASP A 112 2.03 -3.79 -27.93
CA ASP A 112 0.91 -4.32 -27.12
C ASP A 112 1.11 -5.77 -26.66
N ASP A 113 1.82 -6.57 -27.45
CA ASP A 113 2.17 -7.96 -27.14
C ASP A 113 3.07 -8.06 -25.91
N ALA A 114 4.11 -7.24 -25.85
CA ALA A 114 5.01 -7.16 -24.71
C ALA A 114 4.27 -6.68 -23.45
N LEU A 115 3.35 -5.73 -23.58
CA LEU A 115 2.53 -5.27 -22.47
C LEU A 115 1.57 -6.37 -21.97
N ALA A 116 0.90 -7.06 -22.89
CA ALA A 116 -0.04 -8.13 -22.58
C ALA A 116 0.62 -9.26 -21.78
N GLU A 117 1.85 -9.63 -22.14
CA GLU A 117 2.59 -10.70 -21.46
C GLU A 117 2.85 -10.38 -19.98
N HIS A 118 3.19 -9.13 -19.66
CA HIS A 118 3.40 -8.71 -18.27
C HIS A 118 2.09 -8.63 -17.50
N LEU A 119 1.02 -8.11 -18.11
CA LEU A 119 -0.30 -8.02 -17.49
C LEU A 119 -0.88 -9.39 -17.14
N ARG A 120 -0.66 -10.41 -17.98
CA ARG A 120 -1.08 -11.80 -17.71
C ARG A 120 -0.48 -12.39 -16.45
N ARG A 121 0.71 -11.94 -16.05
CA ARG A 121 1.41 -12.42 -14.84
C ARG A 121 0.94 -11.72 -13.57
N THR A 122 0.10 -10.68 -13.68
CA THR A 122 -0.42 -9.95 -12.51
C THR A 122 -1.37 -10.82 -11.70
N ARG A 123 -1.31 -10.70 -10.36
CA ARG A 123 -2.14 -11.47 -9.42
C ARG A 123 -2.94 -10.52 -8.50
N PRO A 124 -3.88 -9.73 -9.03
CA PRO A 124 -4.57 -8.70 -8.26
C PRO A 124 -5.42 -9.27 -7.12
N MET A 125 -6.00 -10.47 -7.28
CA MET A 125 -6.74 -11.14 -6.20
C MET A 125 -5.86 -11.54 -5.02
N LEU A 126 -4.64 -12.03 -5.29
CA LEU A 126 -3.69 -12.36 -4.22
C LEU A 126 -3.28 -11.09 -3.46
N ALA A 127 -3.00 -10.00 -4.19
CA ALA A 127 -2.70 -8.72 -3.58
C ALA A 127 -3.86 -8.20 -2.72
N LEU A 128 -5.10 -8.30 -3.20
CA LEU A 128 -6.28 -7.89 -2.44
C LEU A 128 -6.40 -8.64 -1.10
N TRP A 129 -6.30 -9.97 -1.13
CA TRP A 129 -6.41 -10.78 0.09
C TRP A 129 -5.31 -10.50 1.09
N VAL A 130 -4.05 -10.42 0.63
CA VAL A 130 -2.91 -10.03 1.47
C VAL A 130 -3.14 -8.67 2.11
N GLY A 131 -3.63 -7.69 1.35
CA GLY A 131 -3.91 -6.35 1.83
C GLY A 131 -5.03 -6.29 2.84
N ALA A 132 -6.14 -6.96 2.54
CA ALA A 132 -7.30 -7.00 3.43
C ALA A 132 -6.96 -7.67 4.77
N VAL A 133 -6.30 -8.83 4.73
CA VAL A 133 -5.88 -9.55 5.95
C VAL A 133 -4.86 -8.72 6.73
N GLY A 134 -3.84 -8.17 6.06
CA GLY A 134 -2.85 -7.30 6.69
C GLY A 134 -3.47 -6.08 7.36
N LEU A 135 -4.42 -5.41 6.69
CA LEU A 135 -5.13 -4.25 7.22
C LEU A 135 -5.94 -4.62 8.47
N VAL A 136 -6.69 -5.73 8.44
CA VAL A 136 -7.47 -6.18 9.61
C VAL A 136 -6.55 -6.46 10.80
N VAL A 137 -5.43 -7.16 10.59
CA VAL A 137 -4.45 -7.44 11.65
C VAL A 137 -3.89 -6.13 12.23
N LEU A 138 -3.52 -5.17 11.38
CA LEU A 138 -3.02 -3.87 11.82
C LEU A 138 -4.06 -3.08 12.64
N LEU A 139 -5.32 -3.08 12.20
CA LEU A 139 -6.42 -2.44 12.93
C LEU A 139 -6.61 -3.09 14.31
N VAL A 140 -6.59 -4.41 14.38
CA VAL A 140 -6.70 -5.15 15.65
C VAL A 140 -5.57 -4.76 16.60
N LEU A 141 -4.32 -4.75 16.13
CA LEU A 141 -3.16 -4.38 16.95
C LEU A 141 -3.24 -2.93 17.45
N MET A 142 -3.68 -1.99 16.60
CA MET A 142 -3.71 -0.56 16.92
C MET A 142 -4.90 -0.15 17.80
N ILE A 143 -6.04 -0.82 17.64
CA ILE A 143 -7.28 -0.51 18.37
C ILE A 143 -7.30 -1.23 19.72
N PHE A 144 -7.13 -2.55 19.72
CA PHE A 144 -7.30 -3.37 20.92
C PHE A 144 -6.05 -3.47 21.78
N LYS A 145 -4.86 -3.25 21.20
CA LYS A 145 -3.56 -3.23 21.91
C LYS A 145 -3.38 -4.44 22.85
N PRO A 146 -3.45 -5.68 22.31
CA PRO A 146 -3.67 -6.89 23.11
C PRO A 146 -2.54 -7.29 24.09
N PHE A 147 -1.34 -6.70 24.00
CA PHE A 147 -0.17 -7.07 24.82
C PHE A 147 0.84 -5.93 25.01
#